data_AF-A0A9Q0G1F1-F1
#
_entry.id   AF-A0A9Q0G1F1-F1
#
_cell.length_a   1.000
_cell.length_b   1.000
_cell.length_c   1.000
_cell.angle_alpha   90.00
_cell.angle_beta   90.00
_cell.angle_gamma   90.00
#
_symmetry.space_group_name_H-M   'P 1'
#
loop_
_entity.id
_entity.type
_entity.pdbx_description
1 polymer ?
#
loop_
_entity_poly.entity_id
_entity_poly.type
_entity_poly.pdbx_seq_one_letter_code
_entity_poly.pdbx_strand_id
1 'polypeptide(L)' 'VLQNISDTVVAVTTLNGSHCLDLNGARETDPDWLTAQRNSELTIIEGWISKYYDDLRKQ' A
#
# COMPACT_ATOMS: atom_id res chain seq x y z
N VAL A 1 3.74 14.06 -4.14
CA VAL A 1 2.37 14.31 -3.66
C VAL A 1 2.29 13.72 -2.26
N LEU A 2 1.81 14.46 -1.25
CA LEU A 2 1.82 14.03 0.16
C LEU A 2 0.41 13.84 0.75
N GLN A 3 -0.61 13.92 -0.09
CA GLN A 3 -2.01 13.87 0.32
C GLN A 3 -2.82 13.10 -0.72
N ASN A 4 -3.91 12.48 -0.29
CA ASN A 4 -4.82 11.78 -1.19
C ASN A 4 -5.41 12.75 -2.22
N ILE A 5 -5.58 12.26 -3.45
CA ILE A 5 -6.25 12.99 -4.54
C ILE A 5 -7.74 12.64 -4.53
N SER A 6 -8.10 11.40 -4.18
CA SER A 6 -9.47 10.93 -3.99
C SER A 6 -9.49 9.73 -3.03
N ASP A 7 -10.68 9.17 -2.79
CA ASP A 7 -10.85 7.96 -1.98
C ASP A 7 -10.11 6.73 -2.56
N THR A 8 -9.84 6.72 -3.88
CA THR A 8 -9.19 5.59 -4.57
C THR A 8 -7.81 5.93 -5.14
N VAL A 9 -7.41 7.19 -5.12
CA VAL A 9 -6.07 7.66 -5.51
C VAL A 9 -5.43 8.25 -4.26
N VAL A 10 -4.83 7.36 -3.47
CA VAL A 10 -4.32 7.66 -2.12
C VAL A 10 -2.80 7.83 -2.11
N ALA A 11 -2.31 8.66 -1.20
CA ALA A 11 -0.89 8.79 -0.91
C ALA A 11 -0.56 8.00 0.37
N VAL A 12 0.33 7.03 0.26
CA VAL A 12 0.94 6.36 1.41
C VAL A 12 2.26 7.06 1.69
N THR A 13 2.34 7.76 2.82
CA THR A 13 3.48 8.61 3.15
C THR A 13 4.13 8.18 4.44
N THR A 14 5.45 8.27 4.49
CA THR A 14 6.26 8.08 5.69
C THR A 14 7.18 9.29 5.89
N LEU A 15 7.51 9.60 7.15
CA LEU A 15 8.51 10.62 7.49
C LEU A 15 9.94 10.12 7.27
N ASN A 16 10.15 8.81 7.44
CA ASN A 16 11.45 8.17 7.39
C ASN A 16 11.58 7.33 6.11
N GLY A 17 12.79 7.21 5.58
CA GLY A 17 13.09 6.29 4.48
C GLY A 17 13.97 6.88 3.40
N SER A 18 14.16 6.10 2.35
CA SER A 18 14.87 6.50 1.12
C SER A 18 13.96 6.28 -0.08
N HIS A 19 14.46 6.61 -1.27
CA HIS A 19 13.72 6.41 -2.51
C HIS A 19 13.23 4.97 -2.66
N CYS A 20 11.90 4.79 -2.69
CA CYS A 20 11.18 3.52 -2.87
C CYS A 20 11.61 2.39 -1.92
N LEU A 21 11.86 2.71 -0.65
CA LEU A 21 12.32 1.74 0.34
C LEU A 21 11.29 0.62 0.62
N ASP A 22 10.00 0.94 0.51
CA ASP A 22 8.86 0.04 0.54
C ASP A 22 8.94 -1.08 -0.52
N LEU A 23 9.52 -0.80 -1.70
CA LEU A 23 9.69 -1.80 -2.78
C LEU A 23 10.83 -2.81 -2.54
N ASN A 24 11.74 -2.54 -1.61
CA ASN A 24 12.82 -3.48 -1.30
C ASN A 24 12.28 -4.74 -0.60
N GLY A 25 13.01 -5.85 -0.74
CA GLY A 25 12.69 -7.08 -0.01
C GLY A 25 12.76 -6.88 1.51
N ALA A 26 11.84 -7.52 2.23
CA ALA A 26 11.75 -7.42 3.69
C ALA A 26 13.01 -7.96 4.37
N ARG A 27 13.41 -7.30 5.46
CA ARG A 27 14.54 -7.69 6.31
C ARG A 27 14.10 -7.72 7.76
N GLU A 28 14.70 -8.58 8.56
CA GLU A 28 14.47 -8.63 10.02
C GLU A 28 14.85 -7.33 10.75
N THR A 29 15.67 -6.50 10.11
CA THR A 29 16.11 -5.19 10.62
C THR A 29 15.25 -4.03 10.12
N ASP A 30 14.21 -4.31 9.33
CA ASP A 30 13.31 -3.26 8.86
C ASP A 30 12.55 -2.66 10.06
N PRO A 31 12.44 -1.33 10.13
CA PRO A 31 11.75 -0.68 11.23
C PRO A 31 10.24 -0.90 11.13
N ASP A 32 9.56 -0.93 12.28
CA ASP A 32 8.11 -1.20 12.36
C ASP A 32 7.27 -0.29 11.46
N TRP A 33 7.67 0.98 11.31
CA TRP A 33 6.95 1.92 10.45
C TRP A 33 6.98 1.51 8.97
N LEU A 34 8.06 0.88 8.50
CA LEU A 34 8.18 0.40 7.12
C LEU A 34 7.29 -0.82 6.89
N THR A 35 7.26 -1.73 7.86
CA THR A 35 6.33 -2.86 7.85
C THR A 35 4.87 -2.40 7.89
N ALA A 36 4.53 -1.41 8.72
CA ALA A 36 3.19 -0.82 8.78
C ALA A 36 2.78 -0.14 7.46
N GLN A 37 3.72 0.55 6.81
CA GLN A 37 3.52 1.14 5.49
C GLN A 37 3.19 0.05 4.45
N ARG A 38 4.03 -0.99 4.33
CA ARG A 38 3.81 -2.11 3.39
C ARG A 38 2.49 -2.84 3.66
N ASN A 39 2.11 -3.03 4.92
CA ASN A 39 0.82 -3.64 5.27
C ASN A 39 -0.38 -2.80 4.84
N SER A 40 -0.25 -1.46 4.88
CA SER A 40 -1.28 -0.55 4.36
C SER A 40 -1.41 -0.68 2.84
N GLU A 41 -0.30 -0.79 2.13
CA GLU A 41 -0.26 -1.02 0.68
C GLU A 41 -0.87 -2.38 0.31
N LEU A 42 -0.56 -3.45 1.06
CA LEU A 42 -1.15 -4.78 0.87
C LEU A 42 -2.68 -4.73 1.01
N THR A 43 -3.19 -4.08 2.05
CA THR A 43 -4.64 -3.95 2.28
C THR A 43 -5.34 -3.28 1.10
N ILE A 44 -4.72 -2.24 0.51
CA ILE A 44 -5.25 -1.52 -0.65
C ILE A 44 -5.28 -2.44 -1.89
N ILE A 45 -4.18 -3.14 -2.17
CA ILE A 45 -4.05 -4.03 -3.34
C ILE A 45 -5.00 -5.23 -3.23
N GLU A 46 -5.11 -5.84 -2.05
CA GLU A 46 -6.08 -6.90 -1.77
C GLU A 46 -7.51 -6.40 -2.00
N GLY A 47 -7.82 -5.17 -1.59
CA GLY A 47 -9.10 -4.52 -1.88
C GLY A 47 -9.39 -4.38 -3.38
N TRP A 48 -8.39 -4.02 -4.19
CA TRP A 48 -8.53 -3.96 -5.66
C TRP A 48 -8.82 -5.33 -6.26
N ILE A 49 -8.10 -6.37 -5.83
CA ILE A 49 -8.28 -7.75 -6.31
C ILE A 49 -9.66 -8.27 -5.92
N SER A 50 -10.08 -8.07 -4.66
CA SER A 50 -11.40 -8.47 -4.18
C SER A 50 -12.50 -7.80 -4.97
N LYS A 51 -12.38 -6.47 -5.17
CA LYS A 51 -13.36 -5.70 -5.95
C LYS A 51 -13.46 -6.23 -7.39
N TYR A 52 -12.34 -6.54 -8.03
CA TYR A 52 -12.33 -7.12 -9.37
C TYR A 52 -13.14 -8.43 -9.43
N TYR A 53 -12.92 -9.36 -8.51
CA TYR A 53 -13.66 -10.62 -8.49
C TYR A 53 -15.13 -10.46 -8.10
N ASP A 54 -15.47 -9.49 -7.26
CA ASP A 54 -16.87 -9.14 -6.95
C ASP A 54 -17.60 -8.62 -8.18
N ASP A 55 -16.96 -7.74 -8.94
CA ASP A 55 -17.53 -7.15 -10.14
C ASP A 55 -17.61 -8.18 -11.28
N LEU A 56 -16.62 -9.08 -11.41
CA LEU A 56 -16.63 -10.18 -12.38
C LEU A 56 -17.77 -11.17 -12.13
N ARG A 57 -18.09 -11.47 -10.87
CA ARG A 57 -19.20 -12.38 -10.51
C ARG A 57 -20.59 -11.79 -10.76
N LYS A 58 -20.70 -10.47 -10.93
CA LYS A 58 -21.96 -9.75 -11.20
C LYS A 58 -22.23 -9.56 -12.69
N GLN A 59 -21.31 -9.97 -13.56
CA GLN A 59 -21.46 -10.00 -15.03
C GLN A 59 -22.14 -11.29 -15.47
#